data_AF-A0A8E0VIS8-F1
#
_entry.id   AF-A0A8E0VIS8-F1
#
_cell.length_a   1.000
_cell.length_b   1.000
_cell.length_c   1.000
_cell.angle_alpha   90.00
_cell.angle_beta   90.00
_cell.angle_gamma   90.00
#
_symmetry.space_group_name_H-M   'P 1'
#
loop_
_entity.id
_entity.type
_entity.pdbx_description
1 polymer ?
#
loop_
_entity_poly.entity_id
_entity_poly.type
_entity_poly.pdbx_seq_one_letter_code
_entity_poly.pdbx_strand_id
1 'polypeptide(L)'
;STPLGDLNSPAAKRDAKIKQYKEKKELEQRLETMATYIDQPHVDEEVKREYNLTLVRHWLYTVNEELNTLLQEEQFLSMDPEQLKPAEKTERQSTQHIKPFILTRDAAQAAVFGAGYPSLPTMTIDQLYEQEVKLGLIPPQPKSQTKMQEEGSSARVTRIDPSESEKEAAEKKAIENDALEDADDPDKLRESRNWDAFKDEHRRGSGNRMNRA
;
A
#
# COMPACT_ATOMS: atom_id res chain seq x y z
N SER A 1 -15.05 -19.76 33.32
CA SER A 1 -14.22 -18.57 33.55
C SER A 1 -13.46 -18.29 32.27
N THR A 2 -13.99 -17.44 31.40
CA THR A 2 -13.25 -16.96 30.21
C THR A 2 -12.10 -16.10 30.70
N PRO A 3 -10.86 -16.29 30.20
CA PRO A 3 -9.76 -15.46 30.65
C PRO A 3 -10.10 -14.03 30.19
N LEU A 4 -10.14 -13.09 31.14
CA LEU A 4 -10.16 -11.67 30.83
C LEU A 4 -8.89 -11.40 30.02
N GLY A 5 -9.01 -11.47 28.69
CA GLY A 5 -7.93 -11.19 27.78
C GLY A 5 -7.41 -9.80 28.07
N ASP A 6 -6.09 -9.69 28.17
CA ASP A 6 -5.37 -8.48 28.51
C ASP A 6 -5.89 -7.31 27.66
N LEU A 7 -6.74 -6.46 28.25
CA LEU A 7 -7.46 -5.39 27.56
C LEU A 7 -6.50 -4.35 26.97
N ASN A 8 -5.24 -4.37 27.42
CA ASN A 8 -4.17 -3.51 26.92
C ASN A 8 -3.31 -4.14 25.82
N SER A 9 -3.58 -5.38 25.42
CA SER A 9 -2.88 -6.05 24.33
C SER A 9 -3.01 -5.26 23.01
N PRO A 10 -1.93 -5.13 22.22
CA PRO A 10 -1.99 -4.49 20.90
C PRO A 10 -3.04 -5.12 19.98
N ALA A 11 -3.26 -6.44 20.09
CA ALA A 11 -4.29 -7.15 19.34
C ALA A 11 -5.70 -6.69 19.74
N ALA A 12 -5.98 -6.59 21.05
CA ALA A 12 -7.27 -6.14 21.57
C ALA A 12 -7.57 -4.69 21.17
N LYS A 13 -6.57 -3.79 21.22
CA LYS A 13 -6.71 -2.40 20.77
C LYS A 13 -7.01 -2.30 19.27
N ARG A 14 -6.30 -3.09 18.46
CA ARG A 14 -6.54 -3.15 17.02
C ARG A 14 -7.95 -3.65 16.71
N ASP A 15 -8.37 -4.73 17.35
CA ASP A 15 -9.68 -5.33 17.12
C ASP A 15 -10.82 -4.39 17.57
N ALA A 16 -10.64 -3.68 18.69
CA ALA A 16 -11.56 -2.62 19.13
C ALA A 16 -11.67 -1.48 18.10
N LYS A 17 -10.54 -1.00 17.56
CA LYS A 17 -10.54 0.05 16.51
C LYS A 17 -11.21 -0.44 15.22
N ILE A 18 -10.99 -1.68 14.82
CA ILE A 18 -11.66 -2.29 13.67
C ILE A 18 -13.18 -2.36 13.90
N LYS A 19 -13.61 -2.77 15.09
CA LYS A 19 -15.03 -2.82 15.45
C LYS A 19 -15.67 -1.43 15.38
N GLN A 20 -15.06 -0.44 16.01
CA GLN A 20 -15.52 0.95 15.97
C GLN A 20 -15.61 1.49 14.54
N TYR A 21 -14.60 1.22 13.70
CA TYR A 21 -14.60 1.64 12.31
C TYR A 21 -15.76 1.01 11.52
N LYS A 22 -16.02 -0.29 11.71
CA LYS A 22 -17.15 -0.97 11.06
C LYS A 22 -18.49 -0.38 11.49
N GLU A 23 -18.68 -0.16 12.79
CA GLU A 23 -19.92 0.45 13.34
C GLU A 23 -20.13 1.87 12.83
N LYS A 24 -19.08 2.71 12.83
CA LYS A 24 -19.13 4.07 12.26
C LYS A 24 -19.51 4.06 10.78
N LYS A 25 -18.91 3.14 10.00
CA LYS A 25 -19.18 2.98 8.57
C LYS A 25 -20.61 2.51 8.29
N GLU A 26 -21.15 1.60 9.10
CA GLU A 26 -22.53 1.16 8.99
C GLU A 26 -23.52 2.31 9.24
N LEU A 27 -23.27 3.13 10.26
CA LEU A 27 -24.07 4.32 10.54
C LEU A 27 -24.00 5.34 9.40
N GLU A 28 -22.82 5.54 8.82
CA GLU A 28 -22.62 6.45 7.70
C GLU A 28 -23.37 5.99 6.44
N GLN A 29 -23.29 4.71 6.09
CA GLN A 29 -24.07 4.13 4.98
C GLN A 29 -25.58 4.26 5.23
N ARG A 30 -26.02 4.06 6.47
CA ARG A 30 -27.43 4.24 6.83
C ARG A 30 -27.87 5.69 6.68
N LEU A 31 -27.03 6.65 7.08
CA LEU A 31 -27.31 8.07 6.88
C LEU A 31 -27.36 8.43 5.40
N GLU A 32 -26.43 7.91 4.58
CA GLU A 32 -26.39 8.18 3.14
C GLU A 32 -27.66 7.67 2.45
N THR A 33 -28.09 6.44 2.76
CA THR A 33 -29.36 5.90 2.22
C THR A 33 -30.58 6.74 2.63
N MET A 34 -30.70 7.08 3.91
CA MET A 34 -31.81 7.90 4.42
C MET A 34 -31.80 9.32 3.87
N ALA A 35 -30.63 9.92 3.71
CA ALA A 35 -30.45 11.30 3.23
C ALA A 35 -31.08 11.53 1.85
N THR A 36 -31.15 10.50 1.01
CA THR A 36 -31.74 10.62 -0.35
C THR A 36 -33.22 10.98 -0.34
N TYR A 37 -33.96 10.60 0.70
CA TYR A 37 -35.41 10.80 0.78
C TYR A 37 -35.86 11.62 1.98
N ILE A 38 -35.02 11.86 2.98
CA ILE A 38 -35.41 12.48 4.27
C ILE A 38 -36.07 13.86 4.15
N ASP A 39 -35.66 14.63 3.13
CA ASP A 39 -36.16 16.00 2.87
C ASP A 39 -37.50 16.02 2.12
N GLN A 40 -38.02 14.85 1.72
CA GLN A 40 -39.30 14.80 1.02
C GLN A 40 -40.46 15.17 1.97
N PRO A 41 -41.47 15.94 1.50
CA PRO A 41 -42.57 16.44 2.34
C PRO A 41 -43.40 15.36 3.05
N HIS A 42 -43.42 14.16 2.48
CA HIS A 42 -44.31 13.04 2.82
C HIS A 42 -43.64 12.00 3.72
N VAL A 43 -42.42 12.24 4.18
CA VAL A 43 -41.67 11.28 5.01
C VAL A 43 -42.20 11.29 6.43
N ASP A 44 -42.51 10.10 6.93
CA ASP A 44 -42.96 9.86 8.29
C ASP A 44 -42.03 10.48 9.33
N GLU A 45 -42.60 11.06 10.39
CA GLU A 45 -41.83 11.66 11.47
C GLU A 45 -40.90 10.66 12.17
N GLU A 46 -41.31 9.38 12.24
CA GLU A 46 -40.48 8.32 12.84
C GLU A 46 -39.19 8.09 12.05
N VAL A 47 -39.25 8.19 10.72
CA VAL A 47 -38.06 8.07 9.85
C VAL A 47 -37.13 9.26 10.05
N LYS A 48 -37.68 10.47 10.18
CA LYS A 48 -36.90 11.68 10.53
C LYS A 48 -36.25 11.54 11.90
N ARG A 49 -36.97 10.99 12.88
CA ARG A 49 -36.44 10.72 14.21
C ARG A 49 -35.28 9.73 14.13
N GLU A 50 -35.45 8.63 13.40
CA GLU A 50 -34.41 7.62 13.23
C GLU A 50 -33.15 8.17 12.55
N TYR A 51 -33.32 8.98 11.50
CA TYR A 51 -32.20 9.67 10.84
C TYR A 51 -31.41 10.53 11.83
N ASN A 52 -32.09 11.40 12.59
CA ASN A 52 -31.44 12.27 13.57
C ASN A 52 -30.76 11.49 14.70
N LEU A 53 -31.36 10.40 15.18
CA LEU A 53 -30.74 9.53 16.19
C LEU A 53 -29.47 8.84 15.65
N THR A 54 -29.53 8.36 14.40
CA THR A 54 -28.37 7.80 13.69
C THR A 54 -27.27 8.85 13.53
N LEU A 55 -27.64 10.08 13.21
CA LEU A 55 -26.72 11.20 13.03
C LEU A 55 -25.98 11.52 14.35
N VAL A 56 -26.71 11.64 15.46
CA VAL A 56 -26.11 11.85 16.79
C VAL A 56 -25.16 10.71 17.16
N ARG A 57 -25.53 9.45 16.86
CA ARG A 57 -24.65 8.29 17.10
C ARG A 57 -23.38 8.34 16.26
N HIS A 58 -23.47 8.71 14.98
CA HIS A 58 -22.29 8.88 14.12
C HIS A 58 -21.35 9.95 14.69
N TRP A 59 -21.89 11.11 15.09
CA TRP A 59 -21.10 12.18 15.71
C TRP A 59 -20.43 11.75 17.02
N LEU A 60 -21.08 10.89 17.82
CA LEU A 60 -20.46 10.35 19.03
C LEU A 60 -19.19 9.55 18.73
N TYR A 61 -19.16 8.77 17.64
CA TYR A 61 -17.94 8.07 17.20
C TYR A 61 -16.88 9.05 16.71
N THR A 62 -17.26 10.04 15.92
CA THR A 62 -16.33 11.06 15.41
C THR A 62 -15.70 11.84 16.56
N VAL A 63 -16.49 12.34 17.51
CA VAL A 63 -15.96 13.06 18.68
C VAL A 63 -15.05 12.19 19.53
N ASN A 64 -15.37 10.92 19.73
CA ASN A 64 -14.48 10.00 20.46
C ASN A 64 -13.14 9.78 19.72
N GLU A 65 -13.15 9.70 18.41
CA GLU A 65 -11.93 9.58 17.61
C GLU A 65 -11.09 10.86 17.68
N GLU A 66 -11.70 12.02 17.47
CA GLU A 66 -11.05 13.32 17.55
C GLU A 66 -10.50 13.61 18.95
N LEU A 67 -11.25 13.28 20.01
CA LEU A 67 -10.79 13.46 21.39
C LEU A 67 -9.50 12.68 21.67
N ASN A 68 -9.42 11.43 21.18
CA ASN A 68 -8.19 10.64 21.34
C ASN A 68 -7.01 11.24 20.58
N THR A 69 -7.25 11.81 19.39
CA THR A 69 -6.23 12.51 18.60
C THR A 69 -5.76 13.78 19.33
N LEU A 70 -6.69 14.60 19.83
CA LEU A 70 -6.39 15.83 20.56
C LEU A 70 -5.62 15.55 21.85
N LEU A 71 -5.95 14.49 22.59
CA LEU A 71 -5.20 14.10 23.80
C LEU A 71 -3.75 13.70 23.47
N GLN A 72 -3.53 13.02 22.33
CA GLN A 72 -2.18 12.70 21.88
C GLN A 72 -1.42 13.95 21.43
N GLU A 73 -2.09 14.85 20.71
CA GLU A 73 -1.51 16.14 20.33
C GLU A 73 -1.14 16.99 21.55
N GLU A 74 -2.01 17.09 22.55
CA GLU A 74 -1.71 17.76 23.82
C GLU A 74 -0.48 17.15 24.50
N GLN A 75 -0.41 15.82 24.53
CA GLN A 75 0.77 15.12 25.04
C GLN A 75 2.04 15.52 24.27
N PHE A 76 2.01 15.55 22.94
CA PHE A 76 3.16 15.96 22.12
C PHE A 76 3.53 17.44 22.32
N LEU A 77 2.54 18.33 22.45
CA LEU A 77 2.76 19.75 22.69
C LEU A 77 3.31 20.03 24.09
N SER A 78 2.98 19.18 25.07
CA SER A 78 3.51 19.27 26.44
C SER A 78 4.94 18.76 26.57
N MET A 79 5.42 17.96 25.61
CA MET A 79 6.78 17.42 25.62
C MET A 79 7.80 18.50 25.24
N ASP A 80 8.93 18.51 25.94
CA ASP A 80 10.03 19.41 25.61
C ASP A 80 10.57 19.10 24.20
N PRO A 81 10.99 20.12 23.42
CA PRO A 81 11.53 19.93 22.08
C PRO A 81 12.79 19.04 22.02
N GLU A 82 13.46 18.82 23.16
CA GLU A 82 14.57 17.85 23.25
C GLU A 82 14.10 16.39 23.26
N GLN A 83 12.89 16.11 23.74
CA GLN A 83 12.28 14.77 23.70
C GLN A 83 11.72 14.46 22.30
N LEU A 84 11.45 15.50 21.49
CA LEU A 84 11.09 15.39 20.08
C LEU A 84 12.31 15.21 19.17
N LYS A 85 13.54 15.41 19.66
CA LYS A 85 14.73 15.04 18.90
C LYS A 85 14.64 13.53 18.67
N PRO A 86 14.67 13.04 17.41
CA PRO A 86 14.71 11.62 17.15
C PRO A 86 15.89 11.08 17.96
N ALA A 87 15.59 10.15 18.88
CA ALA A 87 16.59 9.54 19.74
C ALA A 87 17.82 9.27 18.87
N GLU A 88 18.90 9.98 19.17
CA GLU A 88 20.20 9.80 18.53
C GLU A 88 20.37 8.30 18.46
N LYS A 89 20.43 7.75 17.23
CA LYS A 89 20.24 6.32 16.96
C LYS A 89 21.20 5.54 17.86
N THR A 90 20.79 5.21 19.08
CA THR A 90 21.48 4.25 19.93
C THR A 90 21.41 3.02 19.09
N GLU A 91 22.56 2.65 18.54
CA GLU A 91 22.77 1.60 17.57
C GLU A 91 21.77 0.49 17.83
N ARG A 92 20.62 0.56 17.15
CA ARG A 92 19.65 -0.52 17.20
C ARG A 92 20.45 -1.61 16.55
N GLN A 93 20.94 -2.57 17.35
CA GLN A 93 21.72 -3.70 16.88
C GLN A 93 21.05 -4.15 15.61
N SER A 94 21.71 -3.87 14.48
CA SER A 94 21.08 -4.03 13.18
C SER A 94 20.69 -5.50 13.16
N THR A 95 19.39 -5.80 13.21
CA THR A 95 18.92 -7.16 12.95
C THR A 95 19.56 -7.51 11.62
N GLN A 96 20.52 -8.45 11.64
CA GLN A 96 21.35 -8.69 10.47
C GLN A 96 20.41 -8.93 9.30
N HIS A 97 20.32 -7.96 8.40
CA HIS A 97 19.43 -8.06 7.27
C HIS A 97 19.98 -9.23 6.45
N ILE A 98 19.16 -10.25 6.24
CA ILE A 98 19.56 -11.40 5.44
C ILE A 98 19.93 -10.84 4.07
N LYS A 99 21.19 -10.96 3.68
CA LYS A 99 21.62 -10.55 2.35
C LYS A 99 20.88 -11.43 1.35
N PRO A 100 20.16 -10.88 0.37
CA PRO A 100 19.51 -11.70 -0.63
C PRO A 100 20.57 -12.53 -1.33
N PHE A 101 20.38 -13.85 -1.41
CA PHE A 101 21.24 -14.73 -2.19
C PHE A 101 20.64 -14.88 -3.58
N ILE A 102 21.47 -14.72 -4.60
CA ILE A 102 21.07 -14.97 -5.98
C ILE A 102 21.29 -16.46 -6.24
N LEU A 103 20.32 -17.13 -6.86
CA LEU A 103 20.48 -18.53 -7.25
C LEU A 103 21.57 -18.62 -8.33
N THR A 104 22.46 -19.61 -8.23
CA THR A 104 23.62 -19.76 -9.13
C THR A 104 23.23 -19.82 -10.61
N ARG A 105 22.07 -20.38 -10.92
CA ARG A 105 21.48 -20.40 -12.27
C ARG A 105 21.10 -18.99 -12.76
N ASP A 106 20.49 -18.17 -11.91
CA ASP A 106 20.08 -16.80 -12.26
C ASP A 106 21.31 -15.89 -12.41
N ALA A 107 22.34 -16.11 -11.59
CA ALA A 107 23.63 -15.42 -11.75
C ALA A 107 24.30 -15.75 -13.09
N ALA A 108 24.28 -17.02 -13.52
CA ALA A 108 24.80 -17.43 -14.83
C ALA A 108 23.95 -16.87 -15.99
N GLN A 109 22.63 -16.85 -15.85
CA GLN A 109 21.74 -16.27 -16.85
C GLN A 109 21.91 -14.75 -16.97
N ALA A 110 22.09 -14.02 -15.86
CA ALA A 110 22.39 -12.60 -15.89
C ALA A 110 23.72 -12.29 -16.60
N ALA A 111 24.75 -13.13 -16.38
CA ALA A 111 26.05 -12.98 -17.03
C ALA A 111 26.02 -13.27 -18.55
N VAL A 112 25.22 -14.25 -18.98
CA VAL A 112 25.16 -14.67 -20.39
C VAL A 112 24.13 -13.86 -21.19
N PHE A 113 22.96 -13.59 -20.62
CA PHE A 113 21.83 -12.94 -21.31
C PHE A 113 21.73 -11.44 -21.04
N GLY A 114 22.60 -10.86 -20.21
CA GLY A 114 22.62 -9.43 -19.97
C GLY A 114 21.34 -8.89 -19.31
N ALA A 115 20.52 -9.75 -18.71
CA ALA A 115 19.30 -9.38 -17.97
C ALA A 115 19.61 -8.72 -16.60
N GLY A 116 20.71 -7.96 -16.54
CA GLY A 116 21.33 -7.33 -15.38
C GLY A 116 22.42 -6.36 -15.83
N TYR A 117 22.12 -5.52 -16.84
CA TYR A 117 22.98 -4.39 -17.23
C TYR A 117 23.37 -3.58 -15.99
N PRO A 118 24.63 -3.12 -15.85
CA PRO A 118 25.00 -2.19 -14.80
C PRO A 118 24.07 -0.98 -14.87
N SER A 119 23.18 -0.86 -13.87
CA SER A 119 21.98 -0.01 -13.88
C SER A 119 22.26 1.49 -13.74
N LEU A 120 23.49 1.92 -14.00
CA LEU A 120 23.81 3.32 -14.18
C LEU A 120 24.46 3.51 -15.56
N PRO A 121 23.78 4.22 -16.48
CA PRO A 121 24.45 4.82 -17.62
C PRO A 121 25.58 5.71 -17.07
N THR A 122 26.83 5.26 -17.18
CA THR A 122 28.01 6.03 -16.76
C THR A 122 28.30 7.19 -17.69
N MET A 123 27.62 7.24 -18.83
CA MET A 123 27.74 8.30 -19.81
C MET A 123 26.39 8.95 -20.05
N THR A 124 26.38 10.28 -20.01
CA THR A 124 25.24 11.07 -20.47
C THR A 124 25.04 10.88 -21.96
N ILE A 125 23.82 11.05 -22.47
CA ILE A 125 23.49 10.95 -23.90
C ILE A 125 24.42 11.83 -24.75
N ASP A 126 24.78 13.02 -24.27
CA ASP A 126 25.70 13.93 -24.95
C ASP A 126 27.12 13.36 -25.08
N GLN A 127 27.62 12.70 -24.02
CA GLN A 127 28.95 12.07 -24.03
C GLN A 127 29.01 10.87 -24.98
N LEU A 128 27.91 10.13 -25.11
CA LEU A 128 27.80 9.04 -26.08
C LEU A 128 27.78 9.59 -27.51
N TYR A 129 27.03 10.67 -27.75
CA TYR A 129 27.00 11.36 -29.03
C TYR A 129 28.40 11.85 -29.46
N GLU A 130 29.13 12.48 -28.54
CA GLU A 130 30.51 12.92 -28.80
C GLU A 130 31.46 11.75 -29.14
N GLN A 131 31.31 10.61 -28.45
CA GLN A 131 32.09 9.41 -28.75
C GLN A 131 31.78 8.86 -30.15
N GLU A 132 30.51 8.80 -30.54
CA GLU A 132 30.09 8.31 -31.84
C GLU A 132 30.51 9.23 -32.98
N VAL A 133 30.45 10.56 -32.77
CA VAL A 133 31.01 11.56 -33.70
C VAL A 133 32.52 11.41 -33.82
N LYS A 134 33.23 11.18 -32.70
CA LYS A 134 34.68 10.97 -32.71
C LYS A 134 35.09 9.69 -33.44
N LEU A 135 34.29 8.64 -33.34
CA LEU A 135 34.46 7.39 -34.10
C LEU A 135 34.04 7.54 -35.57
N GLY A 136 33.50 8.71 -35.96
CA GLY A 136 33.08 9.00 -37.33
C GLY A 136 31.82 8.25 -37.76
N LEU A 137 31.09 7.66 -36.82
CA LEU A 137 29.89 6.87 -37.08
C LEU A 137 28.67 7.75 -37.35
N ILE A 138 28.64 8.95 -36.74
CA ILE A 138 27.54 9.91 -36.85
C ILE A 138 28.11 11.30 -37.21
N PRO A 139 27.49 12.04 -38.15
CA PRO A 139 27.93 13.39 -38.48
C PRO A 139 27.70 14.39 -37.33
N PRO A 140 28.60 15.37 -37.13
CA PRO A 140 28.48 16.38 -36.09
C PRO A 140 27.26 17.28 -36.35
N GLN A 141 26.55 17.67 -35.29
CA GLN A 141 25.38 18.54 -35.43
C GLN A 141 25.78 19.89 -36.03
N PRO A 142 24.97 20.44 -36.95
CA PRO A 142 25.22 21.78 -37.49
C PRO A 142 25.07 22.81 -36.37
N LYS A 143 26.14 23.56 -36.10
CA LYS A 143 26.11 24.67 -35.15
C LYS A 143 25.33 25.85 -35.74
N SER A 144 24.00 25.83 -35.64
CA SER A 144 23.18 26.99 -35.94
C SER A 144 23.06 27.88 -34.70
N GLN A 145 23.39 29.15 -34.89
CA GLN A 145 23.31 30.20 -33.88
C GLN A 145 21.86 30.63 -33.64
N THR A 146 21.53 30.84 -32.36
CA THR A 146 20.54 31.82 -31.82
C THR A 146 19.04 31.51 -31.94
N LYS A 147 18.38 31.16 -30.83
CA LYS A 147 17.48 32.05 -30.02
C LYS A 147 16.60 31.21 -29.08
N MET A 148 16.62 31.63 -27.82
CA MET A 148 15.48 31.73 -26.89
C MET A 148 14.30 30.79 -27.13
N GLN A 149 14.18 29.76 -26.29
CA GLN A 149 12.96 29.49 -25.53
C GLN A 149 13.33 28.53 -24.40
N GLU A 150 13.53 29.11 -23.21
CA GLU A 150 13.17 28.43 -21.95
C GLU A 150 11.65 28.24 -21.95
N GLU A 151 11.16 27.33 -22.78
CA GLU A 151 9.92 26.63 -22.45
C GLU A 151 10.36 25.60 -21.43
N GLY A 152 10.21 25.96 -20.15
CA GLY A 152 10.31 25.01 -19.09
C GLY A 152 9.48 23.80 -19.47
N SER A 153 10.14 22.67 -19.68
CA SER A 153 9.51 21.37 -19.50
C SER A 153 9.16 21.27 -18.01
N SER A 154 8.19 22.07 -17.58
CA SER A 154 7.30 21.67 -16.53
C SER A 154 6.59 20.47 -17.14
N ALA A 155 7.23 19.31 -17.00
CA ALA A 155 6.57 18.04 -17.10
C ALA A 155 5.28 18.24 -16.31
N ARG A 156 4.17 18.43 -17.03
CA ARG A 156 2.87 18.50 -16.40
C ARG A 156 2.74 17.12 -15.80
N VAL A 157 3.05 17.02 -14.51
CA VAL A 157 2.76 15.84 -13.71
C VAL A 157 1.25 15.77 -13.71
N THR A 158 0.70 15.18 -14.76
CA THR A 158 -0.63 14.61 -14.70
C THR A 158 -0.51 13.53 -13.65
N ARG A 159 -1.08 13.81 -12.48
CA ARG A 159 -1.40 12.76 -11.51
C ARG A 159 -2.37 11.84 -12.25
N ILE A 160 -1.84 10.78 -12.82
CA ILE A 160 -2.65 9.64 -13.22
C ILE A 160 -3.13 9.07 -11.89
N ASP A 161 -4.41 9.27 -11.56
CA ASP A 161 -5.01 8.58 -10.42
C ASP A 161 -4.92 7.08 -10.73
N PRO A 162 -4.05 6.29 -10.05
CA PRO A 162 -3.76 4.91 -10.43
C PRO A 162 -4.96 3.96 -10.21
N SER A 163 -6.05 4.47 -9.63
CA SER A 163 -7.11 3.64 -9.10
C SER A 163 -7.95 2.95 -10.17
N GLU A 164 -8.13 3.52 -11.37
CA GLU A 164 -8.93 2.86 -12.41
C GLU A 164 -8.09 1.88 -13.23
N SER A 165 -6.87 2.24 -13.62
CA SER A 165 -6.00 1.33 -14.38
C SER A 165 -5.58 0.09 -13.58
N GLU A 166 -5.36 0.23 -12.27
CA GLU A 166 -5.05 -0.91 -11.40
C GLU A 166 -6.28 -1.77 -11.13
N LYS A 167 -7.48 -1.18 -11.02
CA LYS A 167 -8.73 -1.94 -10.89
C LYS A 167 -9.03 -2.73 -12.16
N GLU A 168 -8.93 -2.13 -13.34
CA GLU A 168 -9.12 -2.85 -14.60
C GLU A 168 -8.08 -3.96 -14.82
N ALA A 169 -6.83 -3.72 -14.43
CA ALA A 169 -5.78 -4.74 -14.50
C ALA A 169 -6.02 -5.89 -13.49
N ALA A 170 -6.52 -5.58 -12.29
CA ALA A 170 -6.89 -6.57 -11.30
C ALA A 170 -8.12 -7.39 -11.72
N GLU A 171 -9.14 -6.75 -12.29
CA GLU A 171 -10.33 -7.41 -12.82
C GLU A 171 -9.98 -8.30 -14.01
N LYS A 172 -9.16 -7.85 -14.97
CA LYS A 172 -8.70 -8.68 -16.08
C LYS A 172 -7.92 -9.90 -15.61
N LYS A 173 -7.03 -9.74 -14.64
CA LYS A 173 -6.29 -10.88 -14.04
C LYS A 173 -7.22 -11.82 -13.29
N ALA A 174 -8.24 -11.31 -12.60
CA ALA A 174 -9.22 -12.15 -11.93
C ALA A 174 -10.04 -12.96 -12.93
N ILE A 175 -10.53 -12.33 -14.00
CA ILE A 175 -11.28 -12.99 -15.08
C ILE A 175 -10.43 -14.05 -15.78
N GLU A 176 -9.15 -13.76 -16.08
CA GLU A 176 -8.24 -14.73 -16.68
C GLU A 176 -7.96 -15.91 -15.73
N ASN A 177 -7.82 -15.64 -14.43
CA ASN A 177 -7.57 -16.69 -13.44
C ASN A 177 -8.79 -17.61 -13.29
N ASP A 178 -10.00 -17.04 -13.20
CA ASP A 178 -11.29 -17.74 -13.12
C ASP A 178 -11.51 -18.59 -14.39
N ALA A 179 -11.26 -18.01 -15.57
CA ALA A 179 -11.37 -18.74 -16.85
C ALA A 179 -10.39 -19.92 -16.95
N LEU A 180 -9.16 -19.79 -16.43
CA LEU A 180 -8.22 -20.92 -16.39
C LEU A 180 -8.54 -21.92 -15.26
N GLU A 181 -9.23 -21.52 -14.18
CA GLU A 181 -9.71 -22.46 -13.15
C GLU A 181 -10.88 -23.31 -13.68
N ASP A 182 -11.83 -22.70 -14.41
CA ASP A 182 -12.95 -23.39 -15.07
C ASP A 182 -12.52 -24.33 -16.21
N ALA A 183 -11.36 -24.09 -16.81
CA ALA A 183 -10.81 -24.91 -17.89
C ALA A 183 -10.16 -26.23 -17.41
N ASP A 184 -10.15 -26.52 -16.10
CA ASP A 184 -9.56 -27.73 -15.49
C ASP A 184 -8.11 -27.99 -15.99
N ASP A 185 -7.32 -26.93 -16.15
CA ASP A 185 -5.94 -27.04 -16.64
C ASP A 185 -5.11 -27.96 -15.71
N PRO A 186 -4.55 -29.09 -16.22
CA PRO A 186 -3.85 -30.08 -15.39
C PRO A 186 -2.70 -29.50 -14.57
N ASP A 187 -2.07 -28.43 -15.03
CA ASP A 187 -0.97 -27.79 -14.30
C ASP A 187 -1.46 -27.00 -13.07
N LYS A 188 -2.56 -26.24 -13.20
CA LYS A 188 -3.19 -25.54 -12.06
C LYS A 188 -3.69 -26.51 -11.00
N LEU A 189 -4.28 -27.62 -11.43
CA LEU A 189 -4.76 -28.66 -10.54
C LEU A 189 -3.62 -29.34 -9.75
N ARG A 190 -2.45 -29.48 -10.38
CA ARG A 190 -1.24 -29.98 -9.70
C ARG A 190 -0.70 -28.95 -8.71
N GLU A 191 -0.68 -27.68 -9.08
CA GLU A 191 -0.24 -26.60 -8.18
C GLU A 191 -1.15 -26.46 -6.96
N SER A 192 -2.47 -26.54 -7.12
CA SER A 192 -3.41 -26.50 -5.99
C SER A 192 -3.21 -27.69 -5.04
N ARG A 193 -3.08 -28.90 -5.58
CA ARG A 193 -2.78 -30.12 -4.79
C ARG A 193 -1.45 -30.02 -4.06
N ASN A 194 -0.41 -29.50 -4.71
CA ASN A 194 0.90 -29.30 -4.08
C ASN A 194 0.81 -28.26 -2.96
N TRP A 195 -0.02 -27.23 -3.15
CA TRP A 195 -0.22 -26.20 -2.14
C TRP A 195 -0.97 -26.73 -0.92
N ASP A 196 -2.00 -27.55 -1.12
CA ASP A 196 -2.72 -28.22 -0.04
C ASP A 196 -1.80 -29.17 0.74
N ALA A 197 -1.02 -30.01 0.04
CA ALA A 197 -0.04 -30.89 0.67
C ALA A 197 1.01 -30.10 1.49
N PHE A 198 1.46 -28.95 0.98
CA PHE A 198 2.37 -28.08 1.72
C PHE A 198 1.70 -27.49 2.98
N LYS A 199 0.43 -27.08 2.91
CA LYS A 199 -0.31 -26.53 4.06
C LYS A 199 -0.57 -27.57 5.14
N ASP A 200 -0.81 -28.82 4.75
CA ASP A 200 -1.00 -29.94 5.66
C ASP A 200 0.29 -30.26 6.43
N GLU A 201 1.44 -30.25 5.74
CA GLU A 201 2.76 -30.44 6.35
C GLU A 201 3.19 -29.21 7.19
N HIS A 202 2.79 -28.00 6.77
CA HIS A 202 3.19 -26.73 7.39
C HIS A 202 2.00 -26.06 8.09
N ARG A 203 1.43 -26.76 9.10
CA ARG A 203 0.34 -26.24 9.92
C ARG A 203 0.69 -24.87 10.49
N ARG A 204 -0.28 -23.94 10.50
CA ARG A 204 -0.12 -22.60 11.09
C ARG A 204 0.45 -22.71 12.51
N GLY A 205 1.60 -22.07 12.73
CA GLY A 205 2.32 -22.11 14.01
C GLY A 205 3.44 -23.17 14.13
N SER A 206 3.68 -24.00 13.10
CA SER A 206 4.75 -25.02 13.11
C SER A 206 6.16 -24.46 13.30
N GLY A 207 6.39 -23.20 12.90
CA GLY A 207 7.68 -22.50 13.01
C GLY A 207 7.88 -21.70 14.30
N ASN A 208 6.82 -21.34 15.04
CA ASN A 208 6.95 -20.58 16.28
C ASN A 208 7.06 -21.53 17.48
N ARG A 209 8.19 -22.23 17.59
CA ARG A 209 8.45 -23.20 18.69
C ARG A 209 9.17 -22.59 19.90
N MET A 210 9.83 -21.44 19.71
CA MET A 210 10.66 -20.81 20.76
C MET A 210 9.91 -19.80 21.63
N ASN A 211 8.78 -19.24 21.16
CA ASN A 211 7.97 -18.27 21.90
C ASN A 211 6.71 -18.92 22.50
N ARG A 212 6.87 -20.09 23.13
CA ARG A 212 5.85 -20.69 23.99
C ARG A 212 6.24 -20.43 25.45
N ALA A 213 6.05 -19.20 25.88
CA ALA A 213 6.09 -18.79 27.29
C ALA A 213 4.90 -17.87 27.53
#